data_AF-A0A6I0E519-F1
#
_entry.id   AF-A0A6I0E519-F1
#
_cell.length_a   1.000
_cell.length_b   1.000
_cell.length_c   1.000
_cell.angle_alpha   90.00
_cell.angle_beta   90.00
_cell.angle_gamma   90.00
#
_symmetry.space_group_name_H-M   'P 1'
#
loop_
_entity.id
_entity.type
_entity.pdbx_description
1 polymer ?
#
loop_
_entity_poly.entity_id
_entity_poly.type
_entity_poly.pdbx_seq_one_letter_code
_entity_poly.pdbx_strand_id
1 'polypeptide(L)'
;METILNKYLSNSKLSESIKPIVEKVLESKRITTSEAIELYEKAELGLLAELSSLVCSRKNNRNIYFNKNFHIEPTNLCIYSCKFCSYHKGVNDPLSWEMSKADVIEAAKKFIGKDVTEVHITGGVHPKWTLDYYGEMVKEIKKVLPKIHVKAYSAVELEYVIKKAKLSYREGMKKLKQYGLDSIPGGGAEIFDPEVREKISHDKASGKTWLEIHEAAHLEGIYSNAT
;
A
#
# COMPACT_ATOMS: atom_id res chain seq x y z
N MET A 1 4.33 24.91 20.33
CA MET A 1 3.58 23.63 20.38
C MET A 1 3.48 23.12 21.82
N GLU A 2 4.60 22.91 22.53
CA GLU A 2 4.59 22.44 23.92
C GLU A 2 3.79 23.33 24.88
N THR A 3 3.85 24.67 24.72
CA THR A 3 3.08 25.60 25.56
C THR A 3 1.55 25.44 25.41
N ILE A 4 1.07 25.06 24.23
CA ILE A 4 -0.36 24.84 23.96
C ILE A 4 -0.79 23.50 24.55
N LEU A 5 -0.01 22.44 24.33
CA LEU A 5 -0.27 21.10 24.90
C LEU A 5 -0.22 21.10 26.44
N ASN A 6 0.72 21.82 27.04
CA ASN A 6 0.77 22.00 28.50
C ASN A 6 -0.47 22.74 29.02
N LYS A 7 -0.98 23.71 28.26
CA LYS A 7 -2.27 24.37 28.58
C LYS A 7 -3.44 23.39 28.46
N TYR A 8 -3.45 22.52 27.45
CA TYR A 8 -4.44 21.45 27.31
C TYR A 8 -4.41 20.45 28.48
N LEU A 9 -3.22 20.05 28.94
CA LEU A 9 -3.06 19.16 30.10
C LEU A 9 -3.56 19.80 31.40
N SER A 10 -3.30 21.10 31.58
CA SER A 10 -3.80 21.87 32.72
C SER A 10 -5.31 22.16 32.68
N ASN A 11 -5.98 21.86 31.57
CA ASN A 11 -7.41 22.10 31.42
C ASN A 11 -8.22 21.00 32.14
N SER A 12 -9.05 21.41 33.10
CA SER A 12 -9.92 20.51 33.87
C SER A 12 -10.96 19.78 33.01
N LYS A 13 -11.20 20.22 31.76
CA LYS A 13 -12.14 19.59 30.83
C LYS A 13 -11.57 18.40 30.06
N LEU A 14 -10.25 18.17 30.07
CA LEU A 14 -9.69 17.01 29.40
C LEU A 14 -10.07 15.74 30.18
N SER A 15 -10.68 14.77 29.49
CA SER A 15 -11.07 13.49 30.09
C SER A 15 -9.90 12.87 30.84
N GLU A 16 -10.16 12.36 32.05
CA GLU A 16 -9.15 11.70 32.88
C GLU A 16 -8.51 10.50 32.17
N SER A 17 -9.26 9.84 31.28
CA SER A 17 -8.75 8.73 30.47
C SER A 17 -7.79 9.14 29.36
N ILE A 18 -7.86 10.39 28.88
CA ILE A 18 -7.07 10.89 27.75
C ILE A 18 -5.74 11.48 28.23
N LYS A 19 -5.70 12.06 29.43
CA LYS A 19 -4.49 12.69 30.01
C LYS A 19 -3.26 11.75 29.97
N PRO A 20 -3.33 10.49 30.42
CA PRO A 20 -2.18 9.58 30.39
C PRO A 20 -1.68 9.30 28.96
N ILE A 21 -2.58 9.31 27.98
CA ILE A 21 -2.26 9.08 26.57
C ILE A 21 -1.49 10.28 26.01
N VAL A 22 -1.92 11.50 26.33
CA VAL A 22 -1.23 12.74 25.96
C VAL A 22 0.19 12.75 26.52
N GLU A 23 0.36 12.43 27.81
CA GLU A 23 1.66 12.36 28.47
C GLU A 23 2.58 11.34 27.78
N LYS A 24 2.08 10.14 27.46
CA LYS A 24 2.83 9.14 26.67
C LYS A 24 3.30 9.70 25.33
N VAL A 25 2.44 10.40 24.60
CA VAL A 25 2.80 11.00 23.30
C VAL A 25 3.87 12.08 23.47
N LEU A 26 3.75 12.94 24.49
CA LEU A 26 4.76 13.96 24.80
C LEU A 26 6.12 13.32 25.10
N GLU A 27 6.13 12.21 25.83
CA GLU A 27 7.32 11.41 26.15
C GLU A 27 7.80 10.49 25.00
N SER A 28 7.17 10.55 23.83
CA SER A 28 7.48 9.69 22.67
C SER A 28 7.34 8.19 22.94
N LYS A 29 6.44 7.82 23.86
CA LYS A 29 6.09 6.42 24.16
C LYS A 29 4.98 5.93 23.24
N ARG A 30 5.03 4.63 22.91
CA ARG A 30 4.00 3.95 22.10
C ARG A 30 2.69 3.84 22.90
N ILE A 31 1.58 4.18 22.26
CA ILE A 31 0.22 3.94 22.78
C ILE A 31 -0.21 2.49 22.52
N THR A 32 -1.08 1.96 23.37
CA THR A 32 -1.69 0.65 23.18
C THR A 32 -2.90 0.72 22.24
N THR A 33 -3.41 -0.44 21.81
CA THR A 33 -4.66 -0.51 21.03
C THR A 33 -5.85 0.07 21.80
N SER A 34 -5.99 -0.21 23.10
CA SER A 34 -7.07 0.33 23.92
C SER A 34 -7.01 1.86 24.03
N GLU A 35 -5.81 2.43 24.13
CA GLU A 35 -5.60 3.87 24.14
C GLU A 35 -5.93 4.50 22.78
N ALA A 36 -5.62 3.82 21.67
CA ALA A 36 -6.00 4.28 20.34
C ALA A 36 -7.53 4.30 20.15
N ILE A 37 -8.24 3.29 20.67
CA ILE A 37 -9.72 3.25 20.65
C ILE A 37 -10.29 4.39 21.50
N GLU A 38 -9.76 4.61 22.70
CA GLU A 38 -10.17 5.71 23.59
C GLU A 38 -10.01 7.07 22.91
N LEU A 39 -8.90 7.30 22.20
CA LEU A 39 -8.69 8.50 21.39
C LEU A 39 -9.72 8.61 20.26
N TYR A 40 -10.00 7.52 19.54
CA TYR A 40 -10.94 7.51 18.42
C TYR A 40 -12.37 7.86 18.86
N GLU A 41 -12.81 7.33 20.00
CA GLU A 41 -14.18 7.51 20.49
C GLU A 41 -14.41 8.83 21.22
N LYS A 42 -13.39 9.38 21.88
CA LYS A 42 -13.58 10.46 22.87
C LYS A 42 -12.71 11.69 22.69
N ALA A 43 -11.62 11.63 21.91
CA ALA A 43 -10.76 12.79 21.75
C ALA A 43 -11.37 13.82 20.78
N GLU A 44 -11.27 15.10 21.14
CA GLU A 44 -11.64 16.18 20.24
C GLU A 44 -10.65 16.28 19.07
N LEU A 45 -11.15 16.65 17.89
CA LEU A 45 -10.35 16.80 16.68
C LEU A 45 -9.14 17.72 16.87
N GLY A 46 -9.30 18.82 17.60
CA GLY A 46 -8.21 19.78 17.86
C GLY A 46 -7.06 19.13 18.65
N LEU A 47 -7.36 18.31 19.65
CA LEU A 47 -6.35 17.57 20.40
C LEU A 47 -5.62 16.56 19.51
N LEU A 48 -6.36 15.80 18.71
CA LEU A 48 -5.77 14.84 17.76
C LEU A 48 -4.86 15.53 16.74
N ALA A 49 -5.28 16.69 16.23
CA ALA A 49 -4.49 17.49 15.29
C ALA A 49 -3.18 17.98 15.91
N GLU A 50 -3.20 18.47 17.15
CA GLU A 50 -1.99 18.92 17.86
C GLU A 50 -1.02 17.76 18.15
N LEU A 51 -1.53 16.64 18.68
CA LEU A 51 -0.72 15.46 18.97
C LEU A 51 -0.08 14.88 17.71
N SER A 52 -0.86 14.73 16.64
CA SER A 52 -0.36 14.22 15.35
C SER A 52 0.64 15.18 14.70
N SER A 53 0.40 16.50 14.76
CA SER A 53 1.33 17.52 14.26
C SER A 53 2.66 17.52 15.01
N LEU A 54 2.63 17.34 16.33
CA LEU A 54 3.83 17.20 17.15
C LEU A 54 4.65 15.97 16.74
N VAL A 55 4.01 14.80 16.64
CA VAL A 55 4.68 13.54 16.26
C VAL A 55 5.21 13.63 14.82
N CYS A 56 4.45 14.22 13.90
CA CYS A 56 4.89 14.47 12.53
C CYS A 56 6.12 15.38 12.49
N SER A 57 6.10 16.49 13.23
CA SER A 57 7.22 17.45 13.29
C SER A 57 8.48 16.83 13.89
N ARG A 58 8.37 15.96 14.90
CA ARG A 58 9.53 15.24 15.45
C ARG A 58 10.18 14.31 14.43
N LYS A 59 9.39 13.65 13.59
CA LYS A 59 9.88 12.69 12.59
C LYS A 59 10.36 13.35 11.29
N ASN A 60 9.66 14.41 10.86
CA ASN A 60 9.81 14.99 9.53
C ASN A 60 10.31 16.44 9.56
N ASN A 61 10.47 17.04 10.74
CA ASN A 61 10.72 18.47 10.91
C ASN A 61 9.66 19.31 10.18
N ARG A 62 10.05 20.10 9.17
CA ARG A 62 9.16 20.85 8.29
C ARG A 62 9.16 20.31 6.86
N ASN A 63 9.68 19.10 6.66
CA ASN A 63 9.80 18.50 5.34
C ASN A 63 8.47 17.87 4.91
N ILE A 64 8.11 18.10 3.65
CA ILE A 64 6.99 17.44 2.97
C ILE A 64 7.60 16.66 1.80
N TYR A 65 7.41 15.34 1.80
CA TYR A 65 8.01 14.46 0.79
C TYR A 65 7.04 14.20 -0.34
N PHE A 66 7.53 14.31 -1.57
CA PHE A 66 6.85 13.91 -2.79
C PHE A 66 7.88 13.38 -3.79
N ASN A 67 7.44 12.61 -4.77
CA ASN A 67 8.27 12.19 -5.89
C ASN A 67 7.53 12.39 -7.22
N LYS A 68 8.25 12.21 -8.33
CA LYS A 68 7.68 12.22 -9.68
C LYS A 68 7.58 10.79 -10.17
N ASN A 69 6.36 10.24 -10.12
CA ASN A 69 6.05 8.91 -10.61
C ASN A 69 4.99 8.98 -11.71
N PHE A 70 4.82 7.88 -12.43
CA PHE A 70 3.71 7.69 -13.35
C PHE A 70 3.08 6.32 -13.15
N HIS A 71 1.83 6.17 -13.57
CA HIS A 71 1.06 4.95 -13.41
C HIS A 71 0.88 4.23 -14.74
N ILE A 72 0.97 2.91 -14.69
CA ILE A 72 0.49 2.02 -15.75
C ILE A 72 -0.55 1.11 -15.10
N GLU A 73 -1.73 1.05 -15.70
CA GLU A 73 -2.82 0.15 -15.32
C GLU A 73 -2.98 -0.94 -16.40
N PRO A 74 -2.32 -2.10 -16.27
CA PRO A 74 -2.30 -3.08 -17.35
C PRO A 74 -3.68 -3.66 -17.66
N THR A 75 -4.59 -3.70 -16.69
CA THR A 75 -5.94 -4.23 -16.87
C THR A 75 -6.84 -3.76 -15.74
N ASN A 76 -8.13 -3.63 -16.01
CA ASN A 76 -9.16 -3.54 -14.97
C ASN A 76 -9.97 -4.85 -14.82
N LEU A 77 -9.64 -5.88 -15.61
CA LEU A 77 -10.23 -7.20 -15.50
C LEU A 77 -9.74 -7.85 -14.22
N CYS A 78 -10.68 -8.21 -13.34
CA CYS A 78 -10.37 -8.75 -12.04
C CYS A 78 -11.23 -9.96 -11.74
N ILE A 79 -10.62 -11.01 -11.20
CA ILE A 79 -11.34 -12.18 -10.68
C ILE A 79 -12.09 -11.90 -9.36
N TYR A 80 -11.82 -10.77 -8.71
CA TYR A 80 -12.41 -10.39 -7.42
C TYR A 80 -13.51 -9.33 -7.57
N SER A 81 -14.44 -9.32 -6.61
CA SER A 81 -15.69 -8.55 -6.66
C SER A 81 -15.87 -7.57 -5.48
N CYS A 82 -14.86 -6.74 -5.19
CA CYS A 82 -14.91 -5.83 -4.04
C CYS A 82 -16.04 -4.80 -4.15
N LYS A 83 -16.88 -4.72 -3.11
CA LYS A 83 -18.10 -3.88 -3.12
C LYS A 83 -17.85 -2.38 -3.23
N PHE A 84 -16.65 -1.92 -2.90
CA PHE A 84 -16.24 -0.52 -2.94
C PHE A 84 -15.42 -0.16 -4.18
N CYS A 85 -15.01 -1.13 -5.00
CA CYS A 85 -14.16 -0.86 -6.15
C CYS A 85 -15.03 -0.57 -7.38
N SER A 86 -14.96 0.65 -7.91
CA SER A 86 -15.66 1.01 -9.16
C SER A 86 -14.93 0.53 -10.43
N TYR A 87 -13.65 0.23 -10.29
CA TYR A 87 -12.75 -0.08 -11.41
C TYR A 87 -12.84 -1.53 -11.87
N HIS A 88 -13.23 -2.48 -11.00
CA HIS A 88 -13.19 -3.89 -11.36
C HIS A 88 -14.20 -4.23 -12.46
N LYS A 89 -13.76 -5.05 -13.41
CA LYS A 89 -14.61 -5.63 -14.46
C LYS A 89 -14.45 -7.14 -14.47
N GLY A 90 -15.57 -7.85 -14.52
CA GLY A 90 -15.57 -9.31 -14.57
C GLY A 90 -15.02 -9.83 -15.90
N VAL A 91 -14.72 -11.13 -15.97
CA VAL A 91 -14.04 -11.80 -17.10
C VAL A 91 -14.75 -11.65 -18.46
N ASN A 92 -16.03 -11.27 -18.47
CA ASN A 92 -16.83 -11.06 -19.68
C ASN A 92 -17.51 -9.68 -19.73
N ASP A 93 -17.10 -8.76 -18.85
CA ASP A 93 -17.68 -7.42 -18.85
C ASP A 93 -17.15 -6.65 -20.07
N PRO A 94 -18.02 -6.07 -20.92
CA PRO A 94 -17.62 -5.37 -22.14
C PRO A 94 -16.79 -4.10 -21.88
N LEU A 95 -16.75 -3.62 -20.65
CA LEU A 95 -15.92 -2.48 -20.23
C LEU A 95 -14.55 -2.92 -19.69
N SER A 96 -14.23 -4.23 -19.73
CA SER A 96 -12.90 -4.72 -19.39
C SER A 96 -11.89 -4.42 -20.49
N TRP A 97 -10.64 -4.15 -20.09
CA TRP A 97 -9.50 -4.02 -21.00
C TRP A 97 -8.30 -4.80 -20.49
N GLU A 98 -7.46 -5.22 -21.41
CA GLU A 98 -6.19 -5.88 -21.14
C GLU A 98 -5.13 -5.25 -22.06
N MET A 99 -4.10 -4.64 -21.47
CA MET A 99 -2.93 -4.18 -22.20
C MET A 99 -2.05 -5.38 -22.53
N SER A 100 -1.62 -5.48 -23.79
CA SER A 100 -0.54 -6.39 -24.15
C SER A 100 0.78 -5.89 -23.55
N LYS A 101 1.79 -6.76 -23.48
CA LYS A 101 3.15 -6.33 -23.09
C LYS A 101 3.69 -5.21 -23.99
N ALA A 102 3.33 -5.22 -25.28
CA ALA A 102 3.71 -4.16 -26.21
C ALA A 102 3.06 -2.82 -25.83
N ASP A 103 1.78 -2.82 -25.47
CA ASP A 103 1.07 -1.61 -25.02
C ASP A 103 1.69 -1.03 -23.74
N VAL A 104 2.07 -1.89 -22.79
CA VAL A 104 2.76 -1.48 -21.55
C VAL A 104 4.11 -0.84 -21.87
N ILE A 105 4.87 -1.42 -22.80
CA ILE A 105 6.15 -0.88 -23.27
C ILE A 105 5.95 0.48 -23.95
N GLU A 106 4.96 0.60 -24.84
CA GLU A 106 4.66 1.88 -25.51
C GLU A 106 4.20 2.95 -24.51
N ALA A 107 3.45 2.57 -23.47
CA ALA A 107 3.11 3.48 -22.38
C ALA A 107 4.36 3.95 -21.63
N ALA A 108 5.30 3.06 -21.31
CA ALA A 108 6.55 3.41 -20.64
C ALA A 108 7.47 4.29 -21.52
N LYS A 109 7.54 4.05 -22.84
CA LYS A 109 8.34 4.85 -23.78
C LYS A 109 7.98 6.33 -23.78
N LYS A 110 6.72 6.69 -23.47
CA LYS A 110 6.26 8.08 -23.32
C LYS A 110 7.00 8.85 -22.21
N PHE A 111 7.77 8.17 -21.37
CA PHE A 111 8.54 8.74 -20.28
C PHE A 111 10.06 8.74 -20.50
N ILE A 112 10.54 8.30 -21.67
CA ILE A 112 11.95 8.46 -22.04
C ILE A 112 12.33 9.95 -22.02
N GLY A 113 13.41 10.28 -21.33
CA GLY A 113 13.91 11.65 -21.18
C GLY A 113 13.07 12.55 -20.27
N LYS A 114 12.00 12.02 -19.63
CA LYS A 114 11.23 12.77 -18.63
C LYS A 114 11.86 12.65 -17.24
N ASP A 115 11.67 13.68 -16.44
CA ASP A 115 12.08 13.71 -15.03
C ASP A 115 11.09 12.93 -14.15
N VAL A 116 11.10 11.60 -14.30
CA VAL A 116 10.37 10.66 -13.46
C VAL A 116 11.34 9.65 -12.86
N THR A 117 11.14 9.31 -11.59
CA THR A 117 12.04 8.42 -10.84
C THR A 117 11.47 7.03 -10.66
N GLU A 118 10.14 6.89 -10.84
CA GLU A 118 9.43 5.68 -10.49
C GLU A 118 8.21 5.43 -11.39
N VAL A 119 7.92 4.16 -11.66
CA VAL A 119 6.67 3.69 -12.26
C VAL A 119 5.89 2.88 -11.22
N HIS A 120 4.59 3.15 -11.12
CA HIS A 120 3.65 2.38 -10.30
C HIS A 120 2.81 1.50 -11.22
N ILE A 121 2.74 0.20 -10.93
CA ILE A 121 1.95 -0.76 -11.70
C ILE A 121 0.98 -1.46 -10.75
N THR A 122 -0.32 -1.18 -10.94
CA THR A 122 -1.43 -1.84 -10.23
C THR A 122 -2.61 -1.96 -11.17
N GLY A 123 -3.45 -2.96 -10.96
CA GLY A 123 -4.69 -3.11 -11.72
C GLY A 123 -5.56 -4.22 -11.18
N GLY A 124 -6.37 -4.80 -12.06
CA GLY A 124 -7.15 -6.00 -11.78
C GLY A 124 -6.29 -7.26 -11.73
N VAL A 125 -6.80 -8.29 -11.05
CA VAL A 125 -6.17 -9.61 -10.99
C VAL A 125 -6.61 -10.44 -12.19
N HIS A 126 -5.76 -10.50 -13.20
CA HIS A 126 -6.07 -11.18 -14.45
C HIS A 126 -5.98 -12.72 -14.33
N PRO A 127 -7.01 -13.49 -14.73
CA PRO A 127 -7.06 -14.94 -14.53
C PRO A 127 -6.02 -15.71 -15.36
N LYS A 128 -5.60 -15.15 -16.51
CA LYS A 128 -4.64 -15.82 -17.41
C LYS A 128 -3.19 -15.48 -17.11
N TRP A 129 -2.91 -14.36 -16.45
CA TRP A 129 -1.54 -13.96 -16.18
C TRP A 129 -0.88 -14.88 -15.15
N THR A 130 0.45 -14.96 -15.26
CA THR A 130 1.31 -15.82 -14.45
C THR A 130 2.37 -14.95 -13.78
N LEU A 131 3.06 -15.50 -12.80
CA LEU A 131 4.19 -14.82 -12.16
C LEU A 131 5.25 -14.37 -13.17
N ASP A 132 5.49 -15.18 -14.21
CA ASP A 132 6.45 -14.86 -15.28
C ASP A 132 5.92 -13.76 -16.21
N TYR A 133 4.61 -13.70 -16.45
CA TYR A 133 4.02 -12.59 -17.21
C TYR A 133 4.26 -11.25 -16.49
N TYR A 134 4.03 -11.23 -15.17
CA TYR A 134 4.32 -10.07 -14.32
C TYR A 134 5.82 -9.73 -14.31
N GLY A 135 6.69 -10.72 -14.11
CA GLY A 135 8.14 -10.53 -14.14
C GLY A 135 8.67 -9.99 -15.47
N GLU A 136 8.24 -10.57 -16.60
CA GLU A 136 8.65 -10.09 -17.92
C GLU A 136 8.16 -8.65 -18.16
N MET A 137 6.99 -8.26 -17.66
CA MET A 137 6.51 -6.88 -17.76
C MET A 137 7.46 -5.89 -17.05
N VAL A 138 7.90 -6.22 -15.82
CA VAL A 138 8.90 -5.44 -15.07
C VAL A 138 10.22 -5.34 -15.84
N LYS A 139 10.71 -6.47 -16.35
CA LYS A 139 11.97 -6.56 -17.09
C LYS A 139 11.94 -5.74 -18.38
N GLU A 140 10.85 -5.80 -19.14
CA GLU A 140 10.69 -5.01 -20.38
C GLU A 140 10.62 -3.51 -20.08
N ILE A 141 9.94 -3.09 -19.01
CA ILE A 141 9.94 -1.69 -18.59
C ILE A 141 11.37 -1.22 -18.24
N LYS A 142 12.15 -2.02 -17.50
CA LYS A 142 13.54 -1.68 -17.20
C LYS A 142 14.44 -1.66 -18.44
N LYS A 143 14.15 -2.42 -19.51
CA LYS A 143 14.91 -2.29 -20.77
C LYS A 143 14.70 -0.91 -21.41
N VAL A 144 13.47 -0.38 -21.35
CA VAL A 144 13.11 0.92 -21.93
C VAL A 144 13.57 2.08 -21.05
N LEU A 145 13.45 1.92 -19.73
CA LEU A 145 13.83 2.93 -18.72
C LEU A 145 14.81 2.30 -17.70
N PRO A 146 16.10 2.12 -18.03
CA PRO A 146 17.05 1.35 -17.19
C PRO A 146 17.24 1.82 -15.76
N LYS A 147 17.01 3.11 -15.50
CA LYS A 147 17.17 3.72 -14.17
C LYS A 147 15.86 3.86 -13.40
N ILE A 148 14.72 3.46 -13.97
CA ILE A 148 13.42 3.62 -13.30
C ILE A 148 13.32 2.64 -12.13
N HIS A 149 12.81 3.14 -11.00
CA HIS A 149 12.35 2.30 -9.91
C HIS A 149 10.98 1.72 -10.27
N VAL A 150 10.84 0.40 -10.22
CA VAL A 150 9.58 -0.30 -10.51
C VAL A 150 8.91 -0.68 -9.19
N LYS A 151 7.82 0.03 -8.87
CA LYS A 151 6.91 -0.31 -7.77
C LYS A 151 5.69 -1.00 -8.34
N ALA A 152 5.60 -2.31 -8.18
CA ALA A 152 4.58 -3.09 -8.87
C ALA A 152 3.95 -4.17 -7.99
N TYR A 153 2.66 -4.34 -8.27
CA TYR A 153 1.72 -5.36 -7.81
C TYR A 153 1.38 -5.30 -6.33
N SER A 154 0.10 -5.12 -6.05
CA SER A 154 -0.45 -5.26 -4.70
C SER A 154 -0.22 -6.67 -4.18
N ALA A 155 -0.27 -6.84 -2.85
CA ALA A 155 -0.21 -8.17 -2.26
C ALA A 155 -1.34 -9.09 -2.75
N VAL A 156 -2.49 -8.54 -3.15
CA VAL A 156 -3.61 -9.31 -3.69
C VAL A 156 -3.30 -9.89 -5.08
N GLU A 157 -2.65 -9.12 -5.96
CA GLU A 157 -2.19 -9.62 -7.26
C GLU A 157 -1.12 -10.71 -7.07
N LEU A 158 -0.17 -10.46 -6.16
CA LEU A 158 0.97 -11.35 -5.90
C LEU A 158 0.54 -12.67 -5.26
N GLU A 159 -0.42 -12.63 -4.32
CA GLU A 159 -1.01 -13.82 -3.72
C GLU A 159 -1.49 -14.80 -4.79
N TYR A 160 -2.29 -14.29 -5.72
CA TYR A 160 -2.93 -15.10 -6.75
C TYR A 160 -1.89 -15.77 -7.67
N VAL A 161 -0.94 -15.00 -8.21
CA VAL A 161 0.02 -15.56 -9.17
C VAL A 161 1.12 -16.39 -8.56
N ILE A 162 1.52 -16.11 -7.32
CA ILE A 162 2.51 -16.93 -6.63
C ILE A 162 1.89 -18.28 -6.25
N LYS A 163 0.65 -18.30 -5.75
CA LYS A 163 -0.09 -19.55 -5.52
C LYS A 163 -0.31 -20.33 -6.81
N LYS A 164 -0.71 -19.65 -7.89
CA LYS A 164 -0.87 -20.28 -9.22
C LYS A 164 0.45 -20.88 -9.74
N ALA A 165 1.59 -20.28 -9.41
CA ALA A 165 2.91 -20.80 -9.72
C ALA A 165 3.38 -21.93 -8.78
N LYS A 166 2.61 -22.27 -7.74
CA LYS A 166 2.93 -23.27 -6.71
C LYS A 166 4.26 -23.00 -5.99
N LEU A 167 4.55 -21.72 -5.74
CA LEU A 167 5.73 -21.26 -5.02
C LEU A 167 5.35 -20.75 -3.63
N SER A 168 6.31 -20.74 -2.71
CA SER A 168 6.18 -19.91 -1.50
C SER A 168 6.22 -18.43 -1.86
N TYR A 169 5.65 -17.57 -1.00
CA TYR A 169 5.71 -16.11 -1.21
C TYR A 169 7.14 -15.59 -1.33
N ARG A 170 8.07 -16.15 -0.55
CA ARG A 170 9.48 -15.78 -0.62
C ARG A 170 10.13 -16.16 -1.95
N GLU A 171 9.86 -17.36 -2.47
CA GLU A 171 10.35 -17.77 -3.80
C GLU A 171 9.76 -16.91 -4.91
N GLY A 172 8.47 -16.58 -4.81
CA GLY A 172 7.79 -15.68 -5.74
C GLY A 172 8.41 -14.27 -5.77
N MET A 173 8.63 -13.68 -4.58
CA MET A 173 9.29 -12.38 -4.43
C MET A 173 10.72 -12.40 -4.95
N LYS A 174 11.49 -13.45 -4.62
CA LYS A 174 12.85 -13.64 -5.12
C LYS A 174 12.88 -13.70 -6.65
N LYS A 175 11.92 -14.41 -7.26
CA LYS A 175 11.78 -14.48 -8.72
C LYS A 175 11.49 -13.11 -9.33
N LEU A 176 10.54 -12.36 -8.77
CA LEU A 176 10.22 -11.01 -9.24
C LEU A 176 11.38 -10.02 -9.07
N LYS A 177 12.14 -10.14 -7.98
CA LYS A 177 13.37 -9.35 -7.78
C LYS A 177 14.40 -9.62 -8.88
N GLN A 178 14.56 -10.88 -9.31
CA GLN A 178 15.44 -11.23 -10.43
C GLN A 178 14.99 -10.60 -11.77
N TYR A 179 13.69 -10.37 -11.93
CA TYR A 179 13.14 -9.61 -13.05
C TYR A 179 13.35 -8.09 -12.93
N GLY A 180 13.71 -7.61 -11.74
CA GLY A 180 13.96 -6.20 -11.46
C GLY A 180 12.86 -5.52 -10.64
N LEU A 181 12.01 -6.25 -9.91
CA LEU A 181 11.07 -5.61 -8.99
C LEU A 181 11.84 -4.92 -7.86
N ASP A 182 11.60 -3.61 -7.63
CA ASP A 182 12.31 -2.84 -6.62
C ASP A 182 11.49 -2.64 -5.33
N SER A 183 10.17 -2.53 -5.43
CA SER A 183 9.26 -2.40 -4.28
C SER A 183 7.83 -2.82 -4.62
N ILE A 184 6.98 -3.01 -3.61
CA ILE A 184 5.53 -3.26 -3.79
C ILE A 184 4.70 -2.12 -3.17
N PRO A 185 3.58 -1.69 -3.81
CA PRO A 185 2.66 -0.71 -3.22
C PRO A 185 1.88 -1.29 -2.03
N GLY A 186 1.19 -0.42 -1.28
CA GLY A 186 0.46 -0.80 -0.06
C GLY A 186 -1.01 -1.19 -0.24
N GLY A 187 -1.50 -1.21 -1.49
CA GLY A 187 -2.92 -1.47 -1.77
C GLY A 187 -3.36 -2.90 -1.44
N GLY A 188 -4.67 -3.10 -1.31
CA GLY A 188 -5.28 -4.41 -1.06
C GLY A 188 -5.35 -4.82 0.41
N ALA A 189 -4.86 -3.98 1.33
CA ALA A 189 -4.99 -4.20 2.77
C ALA A 189 -6.47 -4.10 3.20
N GLU A 190 -7.16 -3.05 2.74
CA GLU A 190 -8.55 -2.73 3.09
C GLU A 190 -8.73 -2.67 4.63
N ILE A 191 -9.73 -3.38 5.17
CA ILE A 191 -9.83 -3.66 6.60
C ILE A 191 -9.47 -5.13 6.84
N PHE A 192 -8.58 -5.37 7.80
CA PHE A 192 -8.11 -6.72 8.15
C PHE A 192 -9.07 -7.51 9.03
N ASP A 193 -9.97 -6.83 9.74
CA ASP A 193 -11.01 -7.49 10.53
C ASP A 193 -11.80 -8.48 9.64
N PRO A 194 -11.84 -9.78 10.00
CA PRO A 194 -12.48 -10.79 9.16
C PRO A 194 -13.96 -10.54 8.89
N GLU A 195 -14.71 -10.00 9.85
CA GLU A 195 -16.14 -9.74 9.71
C GLU A 195 -16.39 -8.60 8.71
N VAL A 196 -15.60 -7.53 8.79
CA VAL A 196 -15.66 -6.43 7.82
C VAL A 196 -15.21 -6.92 6.44
N ARG A 197 -14.10 -7.68 6.38
CA ARG A 197 -13.53 -8.17 5.13
C ARG A 197 -14.49 -9.10 4.39
N GLU A 198 -15.20 -9.98 5.10
CA GLU A 198 -16.26 -10.82 4.54
C GLU A 198 -17.34 -9.97 3.86
N LYS A 199 -17.70 -8.83 4.46
CA LYS A 199 -18.73 -7.95 3.89
C LYS A 199 -18.24 -7.23 2.63
N ILE A 200 -16.97 -6.83 2.55
CA ILE A 200 -16.49 -5.88 1.53
C ILE A 200 -15.59 -6.49 0.44
N SER A 201 -14.89 -7.59 0.75
CA SER A 201 -13.86 -8.18 -0.11
C SER A 201 -13.55 -9.65 0.21
N HIS A 202 -14.58 -10.46 0.51
CA HIS A 202 -14.47 -11.88 0.89
C HIS A 202 -13.58 -12.74 -0.02
N ASP A 203 -13.61 -12.50 -1.34
CA ASP A 203 -12.86 -13.31 -2.30
C ASP A 203 -11.35 -13.04 -2.30
N LYS A 204 -10.90 -11.90 -1.75
CA LYS A 204 -9.48 -11.50 -1.76
C LYS A 204 -8.67 -12.23 -0.68
N ALA A 205 -7.34 -12.17 -0.81
CA ALA A 205 -6.39 -12.57 0.23
C ALA A 205 -6.78 -12.02 1.62
N SER A 206 -6.63 -12.82 2.68
CA SER A 206 -6.91 -12.38 4.06
C SER A 206 -5.91 -11.32 4.54
N GLY A 207 -6.20 -10.62 5.64
CA GLY A 207 -5.23 -9.69 6.26
C GLY A 207 -3.94 -10.39 6.70
N LYS A 208 -4.03 -11.63 7.19
CA LYS A 208 -2.86 -12.46 7.50
C LYS A 208 -2.01 -12.73 6.25
N THR A 209 -2.66 -13.12 5.16
CA THR A 209 -1.98 -13.40 3.89
C THR A 209 -1.34 -12.15 3.29
N TRP A 210 -2.00 -11.00 3.41
CA TRP A 210 -1.42 -9.71 3.02
C TRP A 210 -0.12 -9.46 3.79
N LEU A 211 -0.12 -9.64 5.12
CA LEU A 211 1.08 -9.48 5.95
C LEU A 211 2.20 -10.46 5.57
N GLU A 212 1.88 -11.74 5.33
CA GLU A 212 2.86 -12.77 4.93
C GLU A 212 3.57 -12.42 3.61
N ILE A 213 2.86 -11.79 2.67
CA ILE A 213 3.41 -11.36 1.38
C ILE A 213 4.37 -10.17 1.56
N HIS A 214 3.98 -9.20 2.39
CA HIS A 214 4.85 -8.07 2.73
C HIS A 214 6.10 -8.54 3.51
N GLU A 215 5.95 -9.48 4.44
CA GLU A 215 7.08 -10.09 5.14
C GLU A 215 8.04 -10.80 4.17
N ALA A 216 7.49 -11.57 3.22
CA ALA A 216 8.29 -12.22 2.18
C ALA A 216 9.05 -11.21 1.31
N ALA A 217 8.43 -10.08 0.97
CA ALA A 217 9.09 -8.99 0.25
C ALA A 217 10.26 -8.41 1.07
N HIS A 218 10.03 -8.12 2.37
CA HIS A 218 11.07 -7.57 3.25
C HIS A 218 12.24 -8.52 3.45
N LEU A 219 11.98 -9.83 3.58
CA LEU A 219 13.03 -10.87 3.67
C LEU A 219 13.91 -10.95 2.41
N GLU A 220 13.38 -10.55 1.26
CA GLU A 220 14.13 -10.42 0.00
C GLU A 220 14.67 -8.99 -0.21
N GLY A 221 14.58 -8.11 0.77
CA GLY A 221 15.07 -6.73 0.70
C GLY A 221 14.29 -5.84 -0.27
N ILE A 222 13.03 -6.18 -0.53
CA ILE A 222 12.08 -5.39 -1.33
C ILE A 222 11.30 -4.49 -0.38
N TYR A 223 11.29 -3.18 -0.64
CA TYR A 223 10.54 -2.23 0.19
C TYR A 223 9.04 -2.32 -0.09
N SER A 224 8.21 -1.93 0.88
CA SER A 224 6.75 -1.86 0.70
C SER A 224 6.11 -0.72 1.47
N ASN A 225 4.89 -0.36 1.08
CA ASN A 225 3.99 0.50 1.88
C ASN A 225 2.85 -0.32 2.50
N ALA A 226 2.06 0.31 3.37
CA ALA A 226 0.76 -0.15 3.83
C ALA A 226 -0.20 1.06 3.80
N THR A 227 -1.38 0.90 3.22
CA THR A 227 -2.38 2.00 3.06
C THR A 227 -3.78 1.50 3.36
#